data_AF-A0A0F8WKH9-F1
#
_entry.id   AF-A0A0F8WKH9-F1
#
_cell.length_a   1.000
_cell.length_b   1.000
_cell.length_c   1.000
_cell.angle_alpha   90.00
_cell.angle_beta   90.00
_cell.angle_gamma   90.00
#
_symmetry.space_group_name_H-M   'P 1'
#
loop_
_entity.id
_entity.type
_entity.pdbx_description
1 polymer ?
#
loop_
_entity_poly.entity_id
_entity_poly.type
_entity_poly.pdbx_seq_one_letter_code
_entity_poly.pdbx_strand_id
1 'polypeptide(L)'
;EVKAMYPDWNNPEAKDPNNEDPSKKTVEWKEYWHKDRIFAEADGQAVKDIPNIYGYAPFIHKVSGWGTDSPEGKPEDKVVSRIRKYRDLLERECAISSDVDSQYHLYANKNIWVQPDGNITTEVPEQFRENFSMAAGHINEIPPGLNFGFMETDVPDQQALNYLYAIKAELGRKTPSTMSGDALGGSGRLQDIGYGIAMKKFEQQMLNTQYAFETAMSIGPCT
;
A
#
# COMPACT_ATOMS: atom_id res chain seq x y z
N GLU A 1 -20.08 5.29 24.29
CA GLU A 1 -21.18 4.79 23.42
C GLU A 1 -21.72 3.43 23.84
N VAL A 2 -20.87 2.43 24.10
CA VAL A 2 -21.31 1.07 24.54
C VAL A 2 -22.24 1.08 25.76
N LYS A 3 -21.90 1.82 26.83
CA LYS A 3 -22.75 1.95 28.03
C LYS A 3 -24.11 2.62 27.78
N ALA A 4 -24.21 3.47 26.74
CA ALA A 4 -25.47 4.11 26.37
C ALA A 4 -26.41 3.14 25.64
N MET A 5 -25.84 2.20 24.86
CA MET A 5 -26.60 1.14 24.18
C MET A 5 -26.89 -0.06 25.08
N TYR A 6 -26.04 -0.31 26.08
CA TYR A 6 -26.14 -1.44 27.00
C TYR A 6 -25.99 -0.98 28.45
N PRO A 7 -27.09 -0.55 29.10
CA PRO A 7 -27.07 -0.02 30.47
C PRO A 7 -26.61 -1.04 31.53
N ASP A 8 -26.86 -2.32 31.27
CA ASP A 8 -26.55 -3.43 32.19
C ASP A 8 -25.08 -3.89 32.12
N TRP A 9 -24.30 -3.32 31.20
CA TRP A 9 -22.88 -3.65 31.06
C TRP A 9 -22.06 -2.95 32.16
N ASN A 10 -21.52 -3.76 33.06
CA ASN A 10 -20.61 -3.32 34.11
C ASN A 10 -19.18 -3.31 33.57
N ASN A 11 -18.73 -2.19 33.01
CA ASN A 11 -17.35 -2.03 32.52
C ASN A 11 -16.33 -2.56 33.57
N PRO A 12 -15.65 -3.68 33.29
CA PRO A 12 -14.75 -4.33 34.26
C PRO A 12 -13.49 -3.50 34.52
N GLU A 13 -13.06 -2.68 33.55
CA GLU A 13 -11.87 -1.84 33.63
C GLU A 13 -12.12 -0.43 34.18
N ALA A 14 -13.39 -0.04 34.35
CA ALA A 14 -13.75 1.19 35.07
C ALA A 14 -13.47 1.10 36.59
N LYS A 15 -13.04 -0.07 37.08
CA LYS A 15 -12.64 -0.32 38.47
C LYS A 15 -11.15 -0.11 38.73
N ASP A 16 -10.35 0.19 37.70
CA ASP A 16 -8.91 0.41 37.88
C ASP A 16 -8.65 1.85 38.39
N PRO A 17 -8.17 2.03 39.64
CA PRO A 17 -8.11 3.34 40.29
C PRO A 17 -7.05 4.30 39.71
N ASN A 18 -6.26 3.87 38.72
CA ASN A 18 -5.20 4.66 38.09
C ASN A 18 -5.57 5.24 36.71
N ASN A 19 -6.84 5.16 36.28
CA ASN A 19 -7.21 5.45 34.90
C ASN A 19 -7.87 6.84 34.75
N GLU A 20 -7.15 7.77 34.10
CA GLU A 20 -7.44 9.21 34.10
C GLU A 20 -8.61 9.68 33.20
N ASP A 21 -9.27 8.83 32.41
CA ASP A 21 -10.51 9.26 31.73
C ASP A 21 -11.33 8.06 31.20
N PRO A 22 -12.35 7.57 31.94
CA PRO A 22 -13.13 6.40 31.52
C PRO A 22 -13.98 6.64 30.25
N SER A 23 -14.05 7.89 29.78
CA SER A 23 -14.80 8.31 28.59
C SER A 23 -14.04 8.14 27.27
N LYS A 24 -12.70 8.03 27.30
CA LYS A 24 -11.83 7.95 26.11
C LYS A 24 -11.23 6.57 25.86
N LYS A 25 -11.54 5.59 26.71
CA LYS A 25 -10.97 4.25 26.59
C LYS A 25 -11.66 3.46 25.47
N THR A 26 -10.85 2.90 24.58
CA THR A 26 -11.29 1.93 23.56
C THR A 26 -11.64 0.60 24.23
N VAL A 27 -12.83 0.08 23.95
CA VAL A 27 -13.35 -1.19 24.47
C VAL A 27 -13.12 -2.28 23.43
N GLU A 28 -12.59 -3.44 23.83
CA GLU A 28 -12.51 -4.59 22.91
C GLU A 28 -13.90 -5.22 22.79
N TRP A 29 -14.50 -5.11 21.62
CA TRP A 29 -15.84 -5.63 21.32
C TRP A 29 -15.74 -6.86 20.43
N LYS A 30 -16.17 -8.02 20.95
CA LYS A 30 -16.20 -9.29 20.23
C LYS A 30 -17.63 -9.69 19.97
N GLU A 31 -17.97 -9.91 18.71
CA GLU A 31 -19.27 -10.43 18.31
C GLU A 31 -19.15 -11.83 17.74
N TYR A 32 -20.06 -12.69 18.16
CA TYR A 32 -20.24 -14.01 17.62
C TYR A 32 -21.65 -14.15 17.06
N TRP A 33 -21.73 -14.44 15.77
CA TRP A 33 -22.98 -14.60 15.04
C TRP A 33 -23.10 -16.03 14.54
N HIS A 34 -24.06 -16.76 15.10
CA HIS A 34 -24.46 -18.08 14.63
C HIS A 34 -25.87 -18.02 14.05
N LYS A 35 -26.25 -19.05 13.28
CA LYS A 35 -27.60 -19.20 12.72
C LYS A 35 -28.71 -19.01 13.76
N ASP A 36 -28.48 -19.51 14.98
CA ASP A 36 -29.49 -19.59 16.03
C ASP A 36 -29.28 -18.58 17.16
N ARG A 37 -28.07 -17.99 17.26
CA ARG A 37 -27.66 -17.21 18.43
C ARG A 37 -26.74 -16.06 18.06
N ILE A 38 -26.98 -14.91 18.67
CA ILE A 38 -26.12 -13.72 18.60
C ILE A 38 -25.55 -13.52 20.00
N PHE A 39 -24.23 -13.53 20.10
CA PHE A 39 -23.50 -13.30 21.33
C PHE A 39 -22.55 -12.10 21.14
N ALA A 40 -22.51 -11.19 22.11
CA ALA A 40 -21.55 -10.10 22.11
C ALA A 40 -20.89 -9.97 23.49
N GLU A 41 -19.59 -9.74 23.46
CA GLU A 41 -18.73 -9.60 24.62
C GLU A 41 -17.97 -8.27 24.54
N ALA A 42 -17.90 -7.56 25.66
CA ALA A 42 -17.14 -6.34 25.82
C ALA A 42 -16.17 -6.49 26.99
N ASP A 43 -14.88 -6.34 26.74
CA ASP A 43 -13.80 -6.46 27.73
C ASP A 43 -13.91 -7.73 28.62
N GLY A 44 -14.22 -8.88 28.02
CA GLY A 44 -14.34 -10.15 28.76
C GLY A 44 -15.71 -10.44 29.36
N GLN A 45 -16.67 -9.50 29.29
CA GLN A 45 -18.01 -9.68 29.85
C GLN A 45 -19.08 -9.80 28.75
N ALA A 46 -19.93 -10.81 28.87
CA ALA A 46 -21.09 -10.98 27.99
C ALA A 46 -22.07 -9.81 28.15
N VAL A 47 -22.32 -9.09 27.06
CA VAL A 47 -23.25 -7.95 26.99
C VAL A 47 -24.58 -8.35 26.37
N LYS A 48 -24.53 -9.26 25.39
CA LYS A 48 -25.70 -9.65 24.62
C LYS A 48 -25.67 -11.15 24.38
N ASP A 49 -26.80 -11.79 24.64
CA ASP A 49 -27.01 -13.20 24.38
C ASP A 49 -28.48 -13.41 24.00
N ILE A 50 -28.76 -13.38 22.69
CA ILE A 50 -30.14 -13.47 22.18
C ILE A 50 -30.24 -14.48 21.04
N PRO A 51 -31.43 -15.07 20.81
CA PRO A 51 -31.66 -15.86 19.61
C PRO A 51 -31.50 -15.00 18.35
N ASN A 52 -30.90 -15.57 17.31
CA ASN A 52 -30.73 -14.88 16.03
C ASN A 52 -32.04 -14.89 15.24
N ILE A 53 -32.66 -13.72 15.10
CA ILE A 53 -33.94 -13.54 14.40
C ILE A 53 -33.77 -13.73 12.88
N TYR A 54 -32.58 -13.49 12.34
CA TYR A 54 -32.34 -13.57 10.90
C TYR A 54 -32.26 -15.01 10.40
N GLY A 55 -31.93 -15.99 11.25
CA GLY A 55 -31.79 -17.39 10.86
C GLY A 55 -30.59 -17.67 9.94
N TYR A 56 -29.65 -16.73 9.82
CA TYR A 56 -28.35 -16.85 9.13
C TYR A 56 -27.34 -15.85 9.74
N ALA A 57 -26.05 -16.10 9.56
CA ALA A 57 -25.01 -15.16 10.00
C ALA A 57 -24.87 -14.01 8.98
N PRO A 58 -24.90 -12.72 9.39
CA PRO A 58 -24.87 -11.58 8.46
C PRO A 58 -23.50 -11.36 7.81
N PHE A 59 -22.46 -12.07 8.26
CA PHE A 59 -21.11 -11.94 7.72
C PHE A 59 -20.84 -13.01 6.68
N ILE A 60 -20.57 -12.55 5.45
CA ILE A 60 -20.23 -13.42 4.33
C ILE A 60 -18.74 -13.29 4.07
N HIS A 61 -18.00 -14.36 4.32
CA HIS A 61 -16.59 -14.44 3.98
C HIS A 61 -16.44 -14.65 2.48
N LYS A 62 -16.25 -13.55 1.74
CA LYS A 62 -15.91 -13.63 0.32
C LYS A 62 -14.41 -13.85 0.16
N VAL A 63 -14.04 -15.04 -0.31
CA VAL A 63 -12.66 -15.34 -0.71
C VAL A 63 -12.44 -14.84 -2.14
N SER A 64 -11.67 -13.76 -2.29
CA SER A 64 -11.34 -13.16 -3.58
C SER A 64 -9.91 -13.48 -4.05
N GLY A 65 -9.41 -14.65 -3.69
CA GLY A 65 -8.06 -15.05 -4.07
C GLY A 65 -7.99 -15.89 -5.35
N TRP A 66 -6.81 -15.88 -5.97
CA TRP A 66 -6.44 -16.72 -7.12
C TRP A 66 -5.71 -17.99 -6.68
N GLY A 67 -5.99 -18.45 -5.46
CA GLY A 67 -5.46 -19.68 -4.93
C GLY A 67 -6.03 -20.91 -5.63
N THR A 68 -5.43 -22.06 -5.38
CA THR A 68 -5.92 -23.35 -5.87
C THR A 68 -6.83 -24.00 -4.85
N ASP A 69 -7.80 -24.77 -5.31
CA ASP A 69 -8.58 -25.62 -4.41
C ASP A 69 -7.65 -26.68 -3.81
N SER A 70 -7.36 -26.53 -2.52
CA SER A 70 -6.64 -27.51 -1.72
C SER A 70 -7.60 -28.64 -1.33
N PRO A 71 -7.18 -29.91 -1.36
CA PRO A 71 -7.99 -31.04 -0.89
C PRO A 71 -8.43 -30.89 0.58
N GLU A 72 -7.66 -30.14 1.37
CA GLU A 72 -7.95 -29.85 2.77
C GLU A 72 -8.94 -28.68 2.96
N GLY A 73 -9.34 -28.00 1.87
CA GLY A 73 -10.31 -26.91 1.90
C GLY A 73 -9.88 -25.67 2.69
N LYS A 74 -8.58 -25.56 3.03
CA LYS A 74 -8.06 -24.45 3.83
C LYS A 74 -8.30 -23.11 3.10
N PRO A 75 -8.97 -22.13 3.75
CA PRO A 75 -9.23 -20.83 3.13
C PRO A 75 -7.96 -20.10 2.72
N GLU A 76 -6.88 -20.27 3.47
CA GLU A 76 -5.56 -19.67 3.24
C GLU A 76 -4.99 -20.01 1.87
N ASP A 77 -5.21 -21.25 1.41
CA ASP A 77 -4.74 -21.72 0.10
C ASP A 77 -5.55 -21.08 -1.04
N LYS A 78 -6.79 -20.66 -0.77
CA LYS A 78 -7.67 -19.96 -1.71
C LYS A 78 -7.43 -18.45 -1.73
N VAL A 79 -7.13 -17.83 -0.60
CA VAL A 79 -6.94 -16.37 -0.43
C VAL A 79 -5.54 -15.93 -0.87
N VAL A 80 -5.15 -16.23 -2.11
CA VAL A 80 -3.87 -15.77 -2.67
C VAL A 80 -4.07 -14.49 -3.49
N SER A 81 -3.48 -13.38 -3.03
CA SER A 81 -3.48 -12.10 -3.76
C SER A 81 -2.60 -12.16 -5.02
N ARG A 82 -2.98 -11.39 -6.06
CA ARG A 82 -2.22 -11.20 -7.31
C ARG A 82 -0.83 -10.71 -7.01
N ILE A 83 -0.79 -9.77 -6.08
CA ILE A 83 0.40 -9.03 -5.71
C ILE A 83 1.45 -10.00 -5.17
N ARG A 84 1.04 -11.08 -4.49
CA ARG A 84 1.97 -12.05 -3.91
C ARG A 84 2.96 -12.63 -4.93
N LYS A 85 2.52 -12.88 -6.18
CA LYS A 85 3.39 -13.44 -7.24
C LYS A 85 4.37 -12.41 -7.83
N TYR A 86 4.10 -11.13 -7.66
CA TYR A 86 4.86 -10.03 -8.27
C TYR A 86 5.44 -9.06 -7.25
N ARG A 87 5.28 -9.37 -5.95
CA ARG A 87 5.66 -8.51 -4.84
C ARG A 87 7.15 -8.19 -4.90
N ASP A 88 8.00 -9.21 -5.01
CA ASP A 88 9.44 -9.04 -5.08
C ASP A 88 9.87 -8.18 -6.28
N LEU A 89 9.12 -8.28 -7.39
CA LEU A 89 9.41 -7.54 -8.60
C LEU A 89 8.94 -6.09 -8.50
N LEU A 90 7.82 -5.84 -7.80
CA LEU A 90 7.36 -4.49 -7.44
C LEU A 90 8.28 -3.82 -6.43
N GLU A 91 8.74 -4.54 -5.41
CA GLU A 91 9.69 -4.02 -4.41
C GLU A 91 11.00 -3.58 -5.08
N ARG A 92 11.51 -4.38 -6.04
CA ARG A 92 12.68 -4.02 -6.84
C ARG A 92 12.44 -2.80 -7.74
N GLU A 93 11.27 -2.73 -8.37
CA GLU A 93 10.89 -1.58 -9.22
C GLU A 93 10.88 -0.28 -8.41
N CYS A 94 10.22 -0.29 -7.24
CA CYS A 94 10.17 0.86 -6.34
C CYS A 94 11.57 1.29 -5.88
N ALA A 95 12.43 0.34 -5.50
CA ALA A 95 13.79 0.63 -5.05
C ALA A 95 14.61 1.34 -6.14
N ILE A 96 14.65 0.77 -7.35
CA ILE A 96 15.44 1.34 -8.45
C ILE A 96 14.84 2.66 -8.94
N SER A 97 13.51 2.76 -9.00
CA SER A 97 12.85 4.01 -9.38
C SER A 97 13.15 5.12 -8.37
N SER A 98 13.18 4.81 -7.08
CA SER A 98 13.55 5.78 -6.03
C SER A 98 15.01 6.21 -6.12
N ASP A 99 15.93 5.28 -6.41
CA ASP A 99 17.35 5.58 -6.56
C ASP A 99 17.61 6.46 -7.78
N VAL A 100 16.99 6.13 -8.92
CA VAL A 100 17.08 6.91 -10.16
C VAL A 100 16.51 8.32 -9.97
N ASP A 101 15.37 8.45 -9.29
CA ASP A 101 14.75 9.75 -9.00
C ASP A 101 15.65 10.61 -8.09
N SER A 102 16.22 10.00 -7.06
CA SER A 102 17.21 10.65 -6.19
C SER A 102 18.44 11.15 -6.97
N GLN A 103 18.98 10.32 -7.87
CA GLN A 103 20.09 10.71 -8.75
C GLN A 103 19.71 11.87 -9.67
N TYR A 104 18.50 11.86 -10.25
CA TYR A 104 18.02 12.99 -11.06
C TYR A 104 17.89 14.27 -10.25
N HIS A 105 17.41 14.19 -9.01
CA HIS A 105 17.34 15.34 -8.12
C HIS A 105 18.72 15.91 -7.78
N LEU A 106 19.71 15.07 -7.50
CA LEU A 106 21.10 15.47 -7.25
C LEU A 106 21.81 16.01 -8.50
N TYR A 107 21.47 15.48 -9.68
CA TYR A 107 22.00 15.96 -10.95
C TYR A 107 21.41 17.32 -11.35
N ALA A 108 20.09 17.50 -11.17
CA ALA A 108 19.41 18.76 -11.46
C ALA A 108 19.83 19.86 -10.49
N ASN A 109 19.99 19.53 -9.21
CA ASN A 109 20.41 20.45 -8.16
C ASN A 109 21.88 20.21 -7.81
N LYS A 110 22.78 20.62 -8.71
CA LYS A 110 24.23 20.48 -8.49
C LYS A 110 24.65 21.24 -7.25
N ASN A 111 25.30 20.54 -6.33
CA ASN A 111 25.93 21.15 -5.19
C ASN A 111 27.11 22.00 -5.65
N ILE A 112 27.11 23.24 -5.20
CA ILE A 112 28.19 24.18 -5.39
C ILE A 112 29.14 24.04 -4.21
N TRP A 113 30.43 23.92 -4.49
CA TRP A 113 31.45 24.06 -3.47
C TRP A 113 32.30 25.30 -3.77
N VAL A 114 32.65 26.00 -2.69
CA VAL A 114 33.52 27.18 -2.71
C VAL A 114 34.63 26.90 -1.73
N GLN A 115 35.87 26.88 -2.20
CA GLN A 115 37.04 26.65 -1.36
C GLN A 115 38.09 27.75 -1.58
N PRO A 116 38.82 28.17 -0.53
CA PRO A 116 39.95 29.07 -0.71
C PRO A 116 41.00 28.42 -1.60
N ASP A 117 41.53 29.21 -2.54
CA ASP A 117 42.66 28.77 -3.35
C ASP A 117 43.86 28.56 -2.43
N GLY A 118 44.66 27.50 -2.66
CA GLY A 118 45.66 26.99 -1.70
C GLY A 118 46.78 27.95 -1.29
N ASN A 119 46.77 29.18 -1.81
CA ASN A 119 47.67 30.28 -1.47
C ASN A 119 47.09 31.28 -0.44
N ILE A 120 45.85 31.09 0.03
CA ILE A 120 45.15 32.03 0.90
C ILE A 120 44.62 31.30 2.14
N THR A 121 45.21 31.60 3.31
CA THR A 121 44.82 31.09 4.64
C THR A 121 43.56 31.77 5.21
N THR A 122 42.80 32.50 4.40
CA THR A 122 41.68 33.32 4.86
C THR A 122 40.39 32.52 4.80
N GLU A 123 39.67 32.50 5.91
CA GLU A 123 38.29 32.05 6.00
C GLU A 123 37.45 32.73 4.91
N VAL A 124 36.48 31.99 4.34
CA VAL A 124 35.54 32.54 3.35
C VAL A 124 34.95 33.85 3.88
N PRO A 125 35.09 34.99 3.16
CA PRO A 125 34.66 36.30 3.67
C PRO A 125 33.19 36.26 4.12
N GLU A 126 32.89 36.77 5.33
CA GLU A 126 31.51 36.80 5.88
C GLU A 126 30.53 37.50 4.93
N GLN A 127 30.98 38.57 4.27
CA GLN A 127 30.18 39.32 3.28
C GLN A 127 29.79 38.49 2.06
N PHE A 128 30.58 37.48 1.68
CA PHE A 128 30.21 36.56 0.61
C PHE A 128 29.18 35.53 1.09
N ARG A 129 29.31 35.05 2.34
CA ARG A 129 28.33 34.13 2.93
C ARG A 129 26.93 34.74 3.07
N GLU A 130 26.85 36.02 3.43
CA GLU A 130 25.57 36.72 3.60
C GLU A 130 24.90 37.07 2.26
N ASN A 131 25.68 37.38 1.23
CA ASN A 131 25.15 37.77 -0.09
C ASN A 131 24.99 36.60 -1.07
N PHE A 132 25.49 35.41 -0.72
CA PHE A 132 25.37 34.22 -1.57
C PHE A 132 23.91 33.77 -1.64
N SER A 133 23.32 33.89 -2.82
CA SER A 133 21.95 33.46 -3.09
C SER A 133 21.91 32.33 -4.11
N MET A 134 21.18 31.25 -3.81
CA MET A 134 20.91 30.15 -4.74
C MET A 134 19.56 30.31 -5.47
N ALA A 135 18.90 31.46 -5.33
CA ALA A 135 17.62 31.71 -5.98
C ALA A 135 17.78 31.99 -7.49
N ALA A 136 16.78 31.62 -8.28
CA ALA A 136 16.79 31.79 -9.73
C ALA A 136 16.96 33.27 -10.13
N GLY A 137 17.88 33.54 -11.05
CA GLY A 137 18.14 34.89 -11.57
C GLY A 137 19.07 35.76 -10.72
N HIS A 138 19.59 35.26 -9.59
CA HIS A 138 20.62 35.96 -8.84
C HIS A 138 22.01 35.79 -9.48
N ILE A 139 22.78 36.87 -9.45
CA ILE A 139 24.19 36.90 -9.85
C ILE A 139 25.01 36.93 -8.57
N ASN A 140 25.87 35.93 -8.38
CA ASN A 140 26.83 35.90 -7.28
C ASN A 140 28.21 36.33 -7.81
N GLU A 141 28.75 37.43 -7.29
CA GLU A 141 30.12 37.84 -7.59
C GLU A 141 31.09 37.04 -6.73
N ILE A 142 32.04 36.34 -7.36
CA ILE A 142 33.02 35.51 -6.66
C ILE A 142 34.26 36.38 -6.36
N PRO A 143 34.61 36.58 -5.07
CA PRO A 143 35.81 37.30 -4.68
C PRO A 143 37.09 36.67 -5.27
N PRO A 144 38.10 37.48 -5.63
CA PRO A 144 39.38 36.97 -6.09
C PRO A 144 40.06 36.12 -5.01
N GLY A 145 40.54 34.93 -5.37
CA GLY A 145 41.19 33.98 -4.45
C GLY A 145 40.30 32.84 -3.95
N LEU A 146 39.04 32.77 -4.38
CA LEU A 146 38.16 31.62 -4.15
C LEU A 146 38.03 30.79 -5.44
N ASN A 147 38.19 29.48 -5.30
CA ASN A 147 37.87 28.53 -6.36
C ASN A 147 36.42 28.08 -6.20
N PHE A 148 35.71 28.06 -7.33
CA PHE A 148 34.35 27.57 -7.44
C PHE A 148 34.33 26.32 -8.32
N GLY A 149 33.60 25.30 -7.87
CA GLY A 149 33.32 24.13 -8.68
C GLY A 149 31.91 23.64 -8.44
N PHE A 150 31.37 22.97 -9.47
CA PHE A 150 30.23 22.10 -9.28
C PHE A 150 30.77 20.75 -8.82
N MET A 151 30.14 20.12 -7.82
CA MET A 151 30.37 18.69 -7.64
C MET A 151 29.87 17.98 -8.89
N GLU A 152 30.74 17.18 -9.49
CA GLU A 152 30.34 16.24 -10.53
C GLU A 152 29.54 15.13 -9.83
N THR A 153 28.22 15.19 -9.98
CA THR A 153 27.33 14.09 -9.64
C THR A 153 27.17 13.18 -10.84
N ASP A 154 27.29 11.88 -10.61
CA ASP A 154 27.09 10.88 -11.64
C ASP A 154 25.64 10.92 -12.15
N VAL A 155 25.48 10.86 -13.47
CA VAL A 155 24.18 10.67 -14.12
C VAL A 155 23.73 9.22 -13.87
N PRO A 156 22.41 8.96 -13.76
CA PRO A 156 21.91 7.59 -13.64
C PRO A 156 22.53 6.67 -14.70
N ASP A 157 23.05 5.52 -14.25
CA ASP A 157 23.66 4.54 -15.14
C ASP A 157 22.64 4.04 -16.16
N GLN A 158 23.03 4.02 -17.43
CA GLN A 158 22.20 3.53 -18.52
C GLN A 158 21.77 2.07 -18.29
N GLN A 159 22.59 1.26 -17.61
CA GLN A 159 22.22 -0.12 -17.28
C GLN A 159 21.07 -0.16 -16.25
N ALA A 160 21.08 0.71 -15.24
CA ALA A 160 20.03 0.81 -14.24
C ALA A 160 18.69 1.22 -14.87
N LEU A 161 18.72 2.20 -15.80
CA LEU A 161 17.54 2.62 -16.55
C LEU A 161 17.00 1.49 -17.43
N ASN A 162 17.87 0.80 -18.17
CA ASN A 162 17.47 -0.33 -19.02
C ASN A 162 16.84 -1.47 -18.19
N TYR A 163 17.41 -1.75 -17.01
CA TYR A 163 16.86 -2.75 -16.11
C TYR A 163 15.49 -2.33 -15.55
N LEU A 164 15.30 -1.06 -15.18
CA LEU A 164 14.01 -0.51 -14.78
C LEU A 164 12.95 -0.67 -15.89
N TYR A 165 13.30 -0.36 -17.14
CA TYR A 165 12.40 -0.58 -18.28
C TYR A 165 12.05 -2.06 -18.47
N ALA A 166 13.02 -2.97 -18.31
CA ALA A 166 12.77 -4.40 -18.41
C ALA A 166 11.80 -4.89 -17.32
N ILE A 167 11.99 -4.47 -16.07
CA ILE A 167 11.08 -4.77 -14.95
C ILE A 167 9.67 -4.24 -15.22
N LYS A 168 9.55 -2.98 -15.66
CA LYS A 168 8.24 -2.37 -16.00
C LYS A 168 7.54 -3.10 -17.14
N ALA A 169 8.28 -3.51 -18.16
CA ALA A 169 7.74 -4.31 -19.26
C ALA A 169 7.29 -5.71 -18.79
N GLU A 170 8.03 -6.33 -17.89
CA GLU A 170 7.68 -7.63 -17.30
C GLU A 170 6.42 -7.52 -16.42
N LEU A 171 6.31 -6.46 -15.60
CA LEU A 171 5.08 -6.12 -14.87
C LEU A 171 3.92 -5.91 -15.82
N GLY A 172 4.07 -5.12 -16.88
CA GLY A 172 3.01 -4.90 -17.86
C GLY A 172 2.50 -6.19 -18.52
N ARG A 173 3.39 -7.15 -18.81
CA ARG A 173 3.01 -8.46 -19.38
C ARG A 173 2.29 -9.35 -18.36
N LYS A 174 2.77 -9.39 -17.12
CA LYS A 174 2.26 -10.27 -16.05
C LYS A 174 0.98 -9.72 -15.42
N THR A 175 0.91 -8.41 -15.28
CA THR A 175 -0.27 -7.67 -14.86
C THR A 175 -0.74 -6.75 -15.97
N PRO A 176 -1.37 -7.29 -17.05
CA PRO A 176 -2.00 -6.41 -18.03
C PRO A 176 -2.98 -5.52 -17.29
N SER A 177 -2.81 -4.21 -17.48
CA SER A 177 -3.72 -3.19 -16.98
C SER A 177 -5.05 -3.43 -17.66
N THR A 178 -5.94 -4.14 -16.98
CA THR A 178 -7.26 -4.46 -17.54
C THR A 178 -8.19 -3.24 -17.63
N MET A 179 -7.71 -2.01 -17.37
CA MET A 179 -8.55 -0.79 -17.38
C MET A 179 -7.83 0.55 -17.65
N SER A 180 -6.52 0.62 -17.94
CA SER A 180 -5.97 1.85 -18.52
C SER A 180 -6.13 1.72 -20.03
N GLY A 181 -6.73 2.72 -20.69
CA GLY A 181 -6.87 2.79 -22.13
C GLY A 181 -5.55 2.88 -22.90
N ASP A 182 -4.49 2.22 -22.43
CA ASP A 182 -3.35 1.88 -23.25
C ASP A 182 -3.90 1.05 -24.40
N ALA A 183 -3.72 1.56 -25.62
CA ALA A 183 -3.92 0.78 -26.80
C ALA A 183 -2.99 -0.44 -26.70
N LEU A 184 -3.52 -1.57 -26.21
CA LEU A 184 -3.03 -2.90 -26.52
C LEU A 184 -2.87 -2.88 -28.03
N GLY A 185 -1.61 -2.72 -28.49
CA GLY A 185 -1.27 -2.16 -29.80
C GLY A 185 -2.14 -2.72 -30.92
N GLY A 186 -2.51 -1.87 -31.88
CA GLY A 186 -3.65 -1.93 -32.83
C GLY A 186 -3.97 -3.22 -33.61
N SER A 187 -3.89 -4.37 -32.98
CA SER A 187 -4.17 -5.71 -33.47
C SER A 187 -5.31 -6.29 -32.64
N GLY A 188 -6.44 -6.59 -33.29
CA GLY A 188 -7.62 -7.16 -32.63
C GLY A 188 -7.34 -8.41 -31.80
N ARG A 189 -6.30 -9.19 -32.14
CA ARG A 189 -5.91 -10.37 -31.36
C ARG A 189 -5.41 -10.03 -29.95
N LEU A 190 -4.74 -8.90 -29.75
CA LEU A 190 -4.28 -8.48 -28.42
C LEU A 190 -5.44 -7.99 -27.57
N GLN A 191 -6.43 -7.34 -28.20
CA GLN A 191 -7.69 -6.96 -27.55
C GLN A 191 -8.51 -8.18 -27.16
N ASP A 192 -8.63 -9.19 -28.03
CA ASP A 192 -9.35 -10.43 -27.75
C ASP A 192 -8.72 -11.23 -26.60
N ILE A 193 -7.39 -11.33 -26.56
CA ILE A 193 -6.67 -11.98 -25.47
C ILE A 193 -6.88 -11.21 -24.15
N GLY A 194 -6.79 -9.87 -24.19
CA GLY A 194 -7.05 -9.02 -23.04
C GLY A 194 -8.47 -9.18 -22.50
N TYR A 195 -9.47 -9.16 -23.39
CA TYR A 195 -10.88 -9.38 -23.07
C TYR A 195 -11.13 -10.77 -22.50
N GLY A 196 -10.59 -11.83 -23.13
CA GLY A 196 -10.75 -13.20 -22.65
C GLY A 196 -10.13 -13.44 -21.26
N ILE A 197 -8.98 -12.82 -20.98
CA ILE A 197 -8.37 -12.87 -19.65
C ILE A 197 -9.20 -12.07 -18.63
N ALA A 198 -9.75 -10.91 -19.01
CA ALA A 198 -10.62 -10.11 -18.15
C ALA A 198 -11.93 -10.85 -17.82
N MET A 199 -12.55 -11.48 -18.82
CA MET A 199 -13.80 -12.23 -18.64
C MET A 199 -13.62 -13.42 -17.70
N LYS A 200 -12.57 -14.23 -17.90
CA LYS A 200 -12.26 -15.34 -16.98
C LYS A 200 -12.06 -14.89 -15.54
N LYS A 201 -11.49 -13.70 -15.33
CA LYS A 201 -11.32 -13.12 -13.99
C LYS A 201 -12.65 -12.69 -13.38
N PHE A 202 -13.52 -12.08 -14.18
CA PHE A 202 -14.86 -11.69 -13.76
C PHE A 202 -15.70 -12.92 -13.39
N GLU A 203 -15.69 -13.97 -14.23
CA GLU A 203 -16.36 -15.24 -13.98
C GLU A 203 -15.90 -15.88 -12.67
N GLN A 204 -14.59 -15.91 -12.41
CA GLN A 204 -14.07 -16.48 -11.16
C GLN A 204 -14.50 -15.67 -9.92
N GLN A 205 -14.56 -14.34 -10.01
CA GLN A 205 -15.08 -13.52 -8.92
C GLN A 205 -16.58 -13.74 -8.70
N MET A 206 -17.35 -13.94 -9.77
CA MET A 206 -18.77 -14.24 -9.71
C MET A 206 -19.01 -15.59 -9.04
N LEU A 207 -18.29 -16.64 -9.45
CA LEU A 207 -18.37 -17.99 -8.86
C LEU A 207 -18.01 -17.98 -7.37
N ASN A 208 -16.93 -17.29 -6.98
CA ASN A 208 -16.56 -17.17 -5.57
C ASN A 208 -17.62 -16.42 -4.75
N THR A 209 -18.27 -15.42 -5.36
CA THR A 209 -19.36 -14.68 -4.71
C THR A 209 -20.58 -15.58 -4.51
N GLN A 210 -20.95 -16.34 -5.55
CA GLN A 210 -22.05 -17.30 -5.49
C GLN A 210 -21.81 -18.35 -4.39
N TYR A 211 -20.64 -18.98 -4.36
CA TYR A 211 -20.29 -19.98 -3.35
C TYR A 211 -20.33 -19.41 -1.91
N ALA A 212 -19.90 -18.15 -1.74
CA ALA A 212 -19.94 -17.47 -0.45
C ALA A 212 -21.39 -17.23 0.03
N PHE A 213 -22.29 -16.84 -0.89
CA PHE A 213 -23.72 -16.71 -0.58
C PHE A 213 -24.40 -18.05 -0.32
N GLU A 214 -24.10 -19.09 -1.10
CA GLU A 214 -24.61 -20.46 -0.89
C GLU A 214 -24.24 -20.97 0.52
N THR A 215 -22.98 -20.79 0.90
CA THR A 215 -22.48 -21.14 2.25
C THR A 215 -23.20 -20.35 3.34
N ALA A 216 -23.35 -19.03 3.17
CA ALA A 216 -23.97 -18.17 4.17
C ALA A 216 -25.47 -18.46 4.37
N MET A 217 -26.19 -18.78 3.28
CA MET A 217 -27.62 -19.08 3.33
C MET A 217 -27.91 -20.57 3.65
N SER A 218 -26.88 -21.41 3.78
CA SER A 218 -27.03 -22.87 3.92
C SER A 218 -27.88 -23.50 2.81
N ILE A 219 -27.88 -22.88 1.63
CA ILE A 219 -28.53 -23.42 0.44
C ILE A 219 -27.45 -24.31 -0.19
N GLY A 220 -27.51 -25.60 0.12
CA GLY A 220 -26.57 -26.57 -0.46
C GLY A 220 -26.63 -26.55 -1.99
N PRO A 221 -25.57 -26.98 -2.68
CA PRO A 221 -25.58 -27.07 -4.13
C PRO A 221 -26.74 -27.98 -4.54
N CYS A 222 -27.66 -27.46 -5.34
CA CYS A 222 -28.59 -28.31 -6.08
C CYS A 222 -27.74 -29.16 -7.03
N THR A 223 -27.45 -30.40 -6.63
CA THR A 223 -27.12 -31.49 -7.55
C THR A 223 -28.34 -31.89 -8.34
#